data_AF-W4V5P7-F1
#
_entry.id   AF-W4V5P7-F1
#
_cell.length_a   1.000
_cell.length_b   1.000
_cell.length_c   1.000
_cell.angle_alpha   90.00
_cell.angle_beta   90.00
_cell.angle_gamma   90.00
#
_symmetry.space_group_name_H-M   'P 1'
#
loop_
_entity.id
_entity.type
_entity.pdbx_description
1 polymer ?
#
loop_
_entity_poly.entity_id
_entity_poly.type
_entity_poly.pdbx_seq_one_letter_code
_entity_poly.pdbx_strand_id
1 'polypeptide(L)'
;MLLNFLSKNKNKILIIAVSSFLLITLAVSIRIMVVLNRKTFYDGVVIEGIDVSGLSIDEAKEQVKRKLDGIVYGNSLLLNYEDMSWKIGLSDISYGFLVDEAIERAYSIGREGGVFNRLKTIRGLKSNKKNVLAEVVFSKSQLEEYITSIKKQVDENAKNATVTYQNGKIVFDKEIIGRFMEVDKNVDLLENKLLRRDLSSFELEVKKIYPRVLYKDISHIEEVISSFSTVFNLSNVNRSHNIKLACERINNKILLPGEIFSMDASLGTRTKENGYKDAPVIVKGRLIEGVGGGVCQVTTTLYVAVLKAKLDVLRG
;
A
#
# COMPACT_ATOMS: atom_id res chain seq x y z
N MET A 1 74.31 11.00 55.06
CA MET A 1 74.97 9.98 54.22
C MET A 1 74.41 9.93 52.79
N LEU A 2 73.09 9.86 52.60
CA LEU A 2 72.44 9.86 51.27
C LEU A 2 72.73 11.11 50.41
N LEU A 3 72.70 12.31 51.03
CA LEU A 3 72.90 13.59 50.35
C LEU A 3 74.32 13.76 49.76
N ASN A 4 75.35 13.24 50.43
CA ASN A 4 76.73 13.27 49.92
C ASN A 4 76.96 12.28 48.76
N PHE A 5 76.25 11.15 48.74
CA PHE A 5 76.31 10.18 47.64
C PHE A 5 75.63 10.73 46.37
N LEU A 6 74.47 11.38 46.53
CA LEU A 6 73.73 12.02 45.44
C LEU A 6 74.52 13.20 44.81
N SER A 7 75.22 13.98 45.64
CA SER A 7 76.08 15.09 45.20
C SER A 7 77.28 14.61 44.34
N LYS A 8 77.99 13.55 44.79
CA LYS A 8 79.21 13.06 44.12
C LYS A 8 78.93 12.30 42.80
N ASN A 9 77.74 11.75 42.62
CA ASN A 9 77.33 10.96 41.46
C ASN A 9 76.25 11.62 40.58
N LYS A 10 75.99 12.92 40.77
CA LYS A 10 74.89 13.66 40.14
C LYS A 10 74.78 13.47 38.63
N ASN A 11 75.89 13.51 37.89
CA ASN A 11 75.91 13.33 36.43
C ASN A 11 75.58 11.90 36.01
N LYS A 12 76.07 10.88 36.73
CA LYS A 12 75.76 9.47 36.44
C LYS A 12 74.28 9.17 36.69
N ILE A 13 73.73 9.69 37.79
CA ILE A 13 72.31 9.56 38.13
C ILE A 13 71.44 10.27 37.08
N LEU A 14 71.84 11.47 36.63
CA LEU A 14 71.14 12.20 35.57
C LEU A 14 71.15 11.42 34.24
N ILE A 15 72.29 10.86 33.83
CA ILE A 15 72.40 10.06 32.60
C ILE A 15 71.52 8.81 32.67
N ILE A 16 71.48 8.12 33.82
CA ILE A 16 70.62 6.96 34.03
C ILE A 16 69.15 7.39 33.95
N ALA A 17 68.76 8.46 34.64
CA ALA A 17 67.38 8.96 34.64
C ALA A 17 66.91 9.37 33.23
N VAL A 18 67.75 10.09 32.47
CA VAL A 18 67.46 10.49 31.09
C VAL A 18 67.39 9.28 30.16
N SER A 19 68.32 8.33 30.27
CA SER A 19 68.30 7.08 29.49
C SER A 19 67.05 6.25 29.79
N SER A 20 66.67 6.12 31.07
CA SER A 20 65.44 5.44 31.48
C SER A 20 64.20 6.16 30.96
N PHE A 21 64.15 7.49 31.02
CA PHE A 21 63.05 8.27 30.46
C PHE A 21 62.93 8.07 28.94
N LEU A 22 64.04 8.15 28.19
CA LEU A 22 64.08 7.90 26.75
C LEU A 22 63.60 6.48 26.41
N LEU A 23 64.06 5.46 27.13
CA LEU A 23 63.61 4.08 26.95
C LEU A 23 62.10 3.93 27.21
N ILE A 24 61.56 4.57 28.24
CA ILE A 24 60.13 4.57 28.54
C ILE A 24 59.35 5.26 27.41
N THR A 25 59.80 6.44 26.95
CA THR A 25 59.13 7.15 25.86
C THR A 25 59.15 6.35 24.56
N LEU A 26 60.26 5.68 24.23
CA LEU A 26 60.37 4.80 23.07
C LEU A 26 59.43 3.60 23.19
N ALA A 27 59.40 2.93 24.34
CA ALA A 27 58.50 1.80 24.59
C ALA A 27 57.02 2.21 24.49
N VAL A 28 56.66 3.38 25.05
CA VAL A 28 55.30 3.95 24.94
C VAL A 28 54.97 4.29 23.48
N SER A 29 55.92 4.87 22.75
CA SER A 29 55.75 5.23 21.33
C SER A 29 55.55 4.00 20.45
N ILE A 30 56.34 2.93 20.66
CA ILE A 30 56.18 1.64 19.98
C ILE A 30 54.80 1.04 20.30
N ARG A 31 54.39 1.04 21.58
CA ARG A 31 53.07 0.54 21.98
C ARG A 31 51.93 1.33 21.33
N ILE A 32 52.04 2.66 21.28
CA ILE A 32 51.06 3.52 20.59
C ILE A 32 51.02 3.17 19.10
N MET A 33 52.18 3.01 18.45
CA MET A 33 52.25 2.67 17.03
C MET A 33 51.60 1.30 16.74
N VAL A 34 51.87 0.28 17.55
CA VAL A 34 51.24 -1.05 17.43
C VAL A 34 49.73 -0.96 17.56
N VAL A 35 49.22 -0.19 18.52
CA VAL A 35 47.77 0.01 18.72
C VAL A 35 47.14 0.79 17.56
N LEU A 36 47.81 1.81 17.04
CA LEU A 36 47.27 2.66 15.97
C LEU A 36 47.35 2.01 14.59
N ASN A 37 48.27 1.07 14.37
CA ASN A 37 48.49 0.41 13.08
C ASN A 37 47.85 -0.99 12.98
N ARG A 38 47.06 -1.42 13.97
CA ARG A 38 46.31 -2.69 13.87
C ARG A 38 45.32 -2.64 12.71
N LYS A 39 45.21 -3.74 11.96
CA LYS A 39 44.25 -3.89 10.84
C LYS A 39 42.92 -4.55 11.24
N THR A 40 42.71 -4.73 12.54
CA THR A 40 41.51 -5.33 13.13
C THR A 40 40.66 -4.28 13.85
N PHE A 41 39.39 -4.58 14.12
CA PHE A 41 38.51 -3.66 14.85
C PHE A 41 39.01 -3.40 16.28
N TYR A 42 38.77 -2.18 16.76
CA TYR A 42 39.12 -1.83 18.13
C TYR A 42 38.18 -2.47 19.15
N ASP A 43 38.74 -2.90 20.29
CA ASP A 43 37.99 -3.47 21.40
C ASP A 43 36.82 -2.56 21.82
N GLY A 44 35.62 -3.12 21.90
CA GLY A 44 34.38 -2.39 22.22
C GLY A 44 33.61 -1.86 21.02
N VAL A 45 34.09 -2.10 19.79
CA VAL A 45 33.27 -1.91 18.58
C VAL A 45 32.33 -3.10 18.41
N VAL A 46 31.06 -2.78 18.18
CA VAL A 46 29.97 -3.75 18.03
C VAL A 46 29.21 -3.40 16.74
N ILE A 47 28.77 -4.40 15.98
CA ILE A 47 27.96 -4.20 14.77
C ILE A 47 26.72 -5.07 14.88
N GLU A 48 25.53 -4.48 14.80
CA GLU A 48 24.26 -5.20 14.99
C GLU A 48 24.21 -6.01 16.30
N GLY A 49 24.84 -5.49 17.36
CA GLY A 49 24.97 -6.19 18.64
C GLY A 49 26.03 -7.31 18.67
N ILE A 50 26.72 -7.61 17.57
CA ILE A 50 27.84 -8.56 17.50
C ILE A 50 29.12 -7.86 17.91
N ASP A 51 29.84 -8.40 18.90
CA ASP A 51 31.16 -7.89 19.28
C ASP A 51 32.20 -8.28 18.22
N VAL A 52 32.74 -7.29 17.50
CA VAL A 52 33.71 -7.51 16.42
C VAL A 52 35.14 -7.21 16.84
N SER A 53 35.38 -7.00 18.14
CA SER A 53 36.68 -6.67 18.70
C SER A 53 37.77 -7.64 18.24
N GLY A 54 38.85 -7.11 17.65
CA GLY A 54 39.99 -7.91 17.22
C GLY A 54 39.79 -8.72 15.93
N LEU A 55 38.59 -8.73 15.34
CA LEU A 55 38.34 -9.34 14.04
C LEU A 55 38.93 -8.48 12.91
N SER A 56 39.30 -9.14 11.80
CA SER A 56 39.53 -8.47 10.52
C SER A 56 38.20 -7.99 9.91
N ILE A 57 38.30 -7.15 8.87
CA ILE A 57 37.14 -6.67 8.10
C ILE A 57 36.34 -7.84 7.54
N ASP A 58 37.01 -8.82 6.93
CA ASP A 58 36.35 -9.97 6.28
C ASP A 58 35.65 -10.88 7.29
N GLU A 59 36.30 -11.19 8.43
CA GLU A 59 35.72 -12.00 9.50
C GLU A 59 34.49 -11.32 10.11
N ALA A 60 34.56 -10.01 10.37
CA ALA A 60 33.43 -9.25 10.90
C ALA A 60 32.28 -9.19 9.88
N LYS A 61 32.59 -8.94 8.61
CA LYS A 61 31.59 -8.90 7.52
C LYS A 61 30.87 -10.24 7.40
N GLU A 62 31.60 -11.36 7.43
CA GLU A 62 31.00 -12.68 7.35
C GLU A 62 30.05 -12.95 8.53
N GLN A 63 30.46 -12.64 9.75
CA GLN A 63 29.63 -12.86 10.96
C GLN A 63 28.37 -11.99 10.95
N VAL A 64 28.52 -10.70 10.64
CA VAL A 64 27.40 -9.76 10.57
C VAL A 64 26.44 -10.14 9.45
N LYS A 65 26.96 -10.42 8.25
CA LYS A 65 26.15 -10.86 7.11
C LYS A 65 25.38 -12.13 7.42
N ARG A 66 26.01 -13.14 8.02
CA ARG A 66 25.34 -14.38 8.41
C ARG A 66 24.15 -14.15 9.36
N LYS A 67 24.33 -13.27 10.36
CA LYS A 67 23.23 -12.91 11.28
C LYS A 67 22.08 -12.21 10.55
N LEU A 68 22.40 -11.23 9.71
CA LEU A 68 21.41 -10.42 9.00
C LEU A 68 20.69 -11.21 7.91
N ASP A 69 21.40 -12.06 7.16
CA ASP A 69 20.81 -13.00 6.20
C ASP A 69 19.80 -13.92 6.90
N GLY A 70 20.09 -14.39 8.12
CA GLY A 70 19.15 -15.16 8.93
C GLY A 70 17.85 -14.39 9.25
N ILE A 71 17.91 -13.07 9.39
CA ILE A 71 16.72 -12.23 9.54
C ILE A 71 15.96 -12.16 8.21
N VAL A 72 16.65 -11.88 7.10
CA VAL A 72 16.02 -11.72 5.78
C VAL A 72 15.34 -13.02 5.34
N TYR A 73 16.06 -14.15 5.33
CA TYR A 73 15.54 -15.42 4.81
C TYR A 73 14.68 -16.18 5.82
N GLY A 74 14.77 -15.85 7.11
CA GLY A 74 13.99 -16.48 8.18
C GLY A 74 12.66 -15.81 8.49
N ASN A 75 12.41 -14.61 7.94
CA ASN A 75 11.22 -13.82 8.27
C ASN A 75 10.40 -13.43 7.04
N SER A 76 9.16 -13.08 7.32
CA SER A 76 8.18 -12.62 6.34
C SER A 76 7.26 -11.62 7.01
N LEU A 77 6.74 -10.69 6.23
CA LEU A 77 5.71 -9.77 6.70
C LEU A 77 4.32 -10.36 6.42
N LEU A 78 3.44 -10.29 7.42
CA LEU A 78 2.05 -10.74 7.31
C LEU A 78 1.15 -9.53 7.03
N LEU A 79 0.44 -9.55 5.91
CA LEU A 79 -0.51 -8.52 5.50
C LEU A 79 -1.92 -9.07 5.65
N ASN A 80 -2.80 -8.34 6.33
CA ASN A 80 -4.16 -8.78 6.62
C ASN A 80 -5.19 -7.77 6.11
N TYR A 81 -6.36 -8.28 5.72
CA TYR A 81 -7.56 -7.47 5.50
C TYR A 81 -8.81 -8.33 5.70
N GLU A 82 -9.59 -8.02 6.73
CA GLU A 82 -10.76 -8.83 7.14
C GLU A 82 -10.36 -10.32 7.32
N ASP A 83 -10.97 -11.24 6.57
CA ASP A 83 -10.67 -12.69 6.65
C ASP A 83 -9.51 -13.13 5.73
N MET A 84 -8.90 -12.20 5.00
CA MET A 84 -7.83 -12.49 4.05
C MET A 84 -6.46 -12.19 4.64
N SER A 85 -5.47 -13.02 4.28
CA SER A 85 -4.09 -12.87 4.73
C SER A 85 -3.10 -13.25 3.64
N TRP A 86 -2.06 -12.45 3.49
CA TRP A 86 -0.97 -12.64 2.54
C TRP A 86 0.37 -12.57 3.26
N LYS A 87 1.29 -13.44 2.85
CA LYS A 87 2.63 -13.51 3.41
C LYS A 87 3.63 -13.11 2.33
N ILE A 88 4.41 -12.06 2.60
CA ILE A 88 5.49 -11.59 1.72
C ILE A 88 6.83 -11.93 2.37
N GLY A 89 7.67 -12.67 1.66
CA GLY A 89 9.05 -12.92 2.10
C GLY A 89 9.85 -11.62 2.01
N LEU A 90 10.75 -11.38 2.97
CA LEU A 90 11.61 -10.19 2.91
C LEU A 90 12.51 -10.22 1.67
N SER A 91 12.93 -11.42 1.23
CA SER A 91 13.66 -11.61 -0.03
C SER A 91 12.87 -11.19 -1.28
N ASP A 92 11.53 -11.30 -1.26
CA ASP A 92 10.68 -11.02 -2.43
C ASP A 92 10.67 -9.53 -2.77
N ILE A 93 10.97 -8.69 -1.78
CA ILE A 93 11.10 -7.23 -1.93
C ILE A 93 12.55 -6.76 -1.83
N SER A 94 13.51 -7.67 -2.01
CA SER A 94 14.94 -7.37 -1.87
C SER A 94 15.28 -6.67 -0.55
N TYR A 95 14.54 -6.96 0.52
CA TYR A 95 14.81 -6.38 1.84
C TYR A 95 16.14 -6.93 2.35
N GLY A 96 17.00 -6.02 2.78
CA GLY A 96 18.35 -6.33 3.18
C GLY A 96 18.99 -5.20 3.95
N PHE A 97 20.30 -5.30 4.10
CA PHE A 97 21.09 -4.40 4.91
C PHE A 97 22.36 -3.98 4.18
N LEU A 98 22.71 -2.70 4.31
CA LEU A 98 23.96 -2.12 3.83
C LEU A 98 25.11 -2.51 4.78
N VAL A 99 25.54 -3.78 4.68
CA VAL A 99 26.54 -4.39 5.57
C VAL A 99 27.91 -3.77 5.35
N ASP A 100 28.28 -3.51 4.10
CA ASP A 100 29.60 -2.97 3.77
C ASP A 100 29.80 -1.57 4.34
N GLU A 101 28.79 -0.73 4.21
CA GLU A 101 28.77 0.61 4.76
C GLU A 101 28.78 0.59 6.30
N ALA A 102 28.11 -0.38 6.92
CA ALA A 102 28.15 -0.57 8.37
C ALA A 102 29.55 -0.98 8.85
N ILE A 103 30.20 -1.89 8.11
CA ILE A 103 31.55 -2.38 8.36
C ILE A 103 32.57 -1.23 8.24
N GLU A 104 32.47 -0.42 7.18
CA GLU A 104 33.33 0.75 6.98
C GLU A 104 33.17 1.78 8.10
N ARG A 105 31.92 2.14 8.45
CA ARG A 105 31.63 3.06 9.57
C ARG A 105 32.16 2.52 10.90
N ALA A 106 32.00 1.23 11.16
CA ALA A 106 32.52 0.61 12.37
C ALA A 106 34.05 0.58 12.39
N TYR A 107 34.68 0.35 11.24
CA TYR A 107 36.13 0.25 11.12
C TYR A 107 36.81 1.61 11.30
N SER A 108 36.14 2.70 10.90
CA SER A 108 36.67 4.06 11.06
C SER A 108 36.72 4.54 12.52
N ILE A 109 35.97 3.90 13.43
CA ILE A 109 35.96 4.23 14.86
C ILE A 109 37.37 4.08 15.46
N GLY A 110 37.92 5.20 15.96
CA GLY A 110 39.27 5.24 16.53
C GLY A 110 40.40 5.40 15.49
N ARG A 111 40.06 5.54 14.21
CA ARG A 111 41.01 5.75 13.09
C ARG A 111 41.00 7.17 12.54
N GLU A 112 40.00 7.98 12.86
CA GLU A 112 39.87 9.35 12.39
C GLU A 112 40.53 10.38 13.32
N GLY A 113 41.08 11.44 12.72
CA GLY A 113 41.72 12.56 13.42
C GLY A 113 43.15 12.31 13.89
N GLY A 114 43.67 13.23 14.70
CA GLY A 114 45.03 13.17 15.24
C GLY A 114 45.24 12.05 16.27
N VAL A 115 46.51 11.72 16.54
CA VAL A 115 46.94 10.64 17.46
C VAL A 115 46.25 10.71 18.82
N PHE A 116 46.15 11.92 19.40
CA PHE A 116 45.51 12.11 20.70
C PHE A 116 44.02 11.73 20.70
N ASN A 117 43.27 12.19 19.69
CA ASN A 117 41.84 11.92 19.56
C ASN A 117 41.58 10.42 19.37
N ARG A 118 42.37 9.79 18.48
CA ARG A 118 42.31 8.35 18.24
C ARG A 118 42.52 7.56 19.54
N LEU A 119 43.58 7.85 20.29
CA LEU A 119 43.86 7.16 21.56
C LEU A 119 42.77 7.39 22.62
N LYS A 120 42.20 8.60 22.69
CA LYS A 120 41.08 8.91 23.59
C LYS A 120 39.84 8.08 23.23
N THR A 121 39.47 8.03 21.94
CA THR A 121 38.35 7.21 21.45
C THR A 121 38.57 5.73 21.78
N ILE A 122 39.75 5.20 21.45
CA ILE A 122 40.09 3.79 21.69
C ILE A 122 40.00 3.42 23.17
N ARG A 123 40.50 4.27 24.07
CA ARG A 123 40.36 4.03 25.52
C ARG A 123 38.90 4.09 25.96
N GLY A 124 38.12 5.03 25.44
CA GLY A 124 36.71 5.20 25.79
C GLY A 124 35.83 4.00 25.41
N LEU A 125 36.17 3.28 24.34
CA LEU A 125 35.44 2.09 23.90
C LEU A 125 35.43 0.96 24.94
N LYS A 126 36.44 0.88 25.81
CA LYS A 126 36.52 -0.13 26.88
C LYS A 126 35.41 0.01 27.92
N SER A 127 34.99 1.24 28.19
CA SER A 127 33.93 1.56 29.15
C SER A 127 32.57 1.80 28.48
N ASN A 128 32.57 2.23 27.21
CA ASN A 128 31.36 2.56 26.47
C ASN A 128 31.43 1.97 25.06
N LYS A 129 30.92 0.74 24.91
CA LYS A 129 30.87 0.05 23.63
C LYS A 129 30.09 0.89 22.61
N LYS A 130 30.54 0.87 21.36
CA LYS A 130 29.87 1.57 20.25
C LYS A 130 29.26 0.55 19.31
N ASN A 131 27.92 0.52 19.30
CA ASN A 131 27.16 -0.33 18.40
C ASN A 131 26.82 0.43 17.12
N VAL A 132 27.24 -0.10 15.98
CA VAL A 132 26.91 0.40 14.65
C VAL A 132 25.79 -0.46 14.07
N LEU A 133 24.76 0.20 13.55
CA LEU A 133 23.66 -0.46 12.86
C LEU A 133 23.87 -0.35 11.34
N ALA A 134 23.55 -1.42 10.64
CA ALA A 134 23.45 -1.45 9.19
C ALA A 134 22.18 -0.74 8.73
N GLU A 135 22.27 -0.02 7.64
CA GLU A 135 21.08 0.66 7.11
C GLU A 135 20.19 -0.35 6.39
N VAL A 136 18.87 -0.19 6.52
CA VAL A 136 17.89 -1.07 5.86
C VAL A 136 17.70 -0.58 4.43
N VAL A 137 17.63 -1.52 3.50
CA VAL A 137 17.27 -1.26 2.09
C VAL A 137 16.27 -2.29 1.61
N PHE A 138 15.40 -1.90 0.70
CA PHE A 138 14.47 -2.80 0.02
C PHE A 138 14.03 -2.17 -1.31
N SER A 139 13.42 -2.96 -2.19
CA SER A 139 12.88 -2.51 -3.46
C SER A 139 11.44 -2.02 -3.30
N LYS A 140 11.25 -0.70 -3.37
CA LYS A 140 9.91 -0.08 -3.35
C LYS A 140 9.06 -0.58 -4.52
N SER A 141 9.63 -0.76 -5.71
CA SER A 141 8.88 -1.25 -6.88
C SER A 141 8.39 -2.68 -6.70
N GLN A 142 9.19 -3.58 -6.12
CA GLN A 142 8.74 -4.95 -5.83
C GLN A 142 7.64 -4.98 -4.76
N LEU A 143 7.73 -4.09 -3.76
CA LEU A 143 6.67 -3.91 -2.78
C LEU A 143 5.38 -3.41 -3.45
N GLU A 144 5.46 -2.38 -4.30
CA GLU A 144 4.33 -1.86 -5.08
C GLU A 144 3.69 -2.93 -5.97
N GLU A 145 4.49 -3.73 -6.66
CA GLU A 145 4.01 -4.86 -7.48
C GLU A 145 3.25 -5.88 -6.64
N TYR A 146 3.78 -6.25 -5.48
CA TYR A 146 3.14 -7.18 -4.57
C TYR A 146 1.80 -6.63 -4.04
N ILE A 147 1.77 -5.38 -3.57
CA ILE A 147 0.55 -4.72 -3.10
C ILE A 147 -0.47 -4.56 -4.23
N THR A 148 -0.02 -4.27 -5.46
CA THR A 148 -0.90 -4.24 -6.64
C THR A 148 -1.50 -5.62 -6.95
N SER A 149 -0.77 -6.70 -6.70
CA SER A 149 -1.31 -8.06 -6.85
C SER A 149 -2.40 -8.38 -5.82
N ILE A 150 -2.27 -7.86 -4.60
CA ILE A 150 -3.30 -7.95 -3.56
C ILE A 150 -4.52 -7.11 -3.94
N LYS A 151 -4.31 -5.90 -4.50
CA LYS A 151 -5.40 -5.03 -4.96
C LYS A 151 -6.36 -5.77 -5.89
N LYS A 152 -5.84 -6.57 -6.82
CA LYS A 152 -6.67 -7.35 -7.76
C LYS A 152 -7.57 -8.38 -7.09
N GLN A 153 -7.23 -8.83 -5.88
CA GLN A 153 -8.01 -9.79 -5.10
C GLN A 153 -8.98 -9.09 -4.14
N VAL A 154 -8.60 -7.90 -3.64
CA VAL A 154 -9.37 -7.12 -2.66
C VAL A 154 -10.41 -6.22 -3.31
N ASP A 155 -10.07 -5.59 -4.43
CA ASP A 155 -10.95 -4.63 -5.09
C ASP A 155 -12.21 -5.33 -5.62
N GLU A 156 -13.35 -4.72 -5.32
CA GLU A 156 -14.63 -5.17 -5.81
C GLU A 156 -15.50 -3.96 -6.13
N ASN A 157 -16.13 -3.97 -7.31
CA ASN A 157 -17.03 -2.89 -7.68
C ASN A 157 -18.32 -2.99 -6.87
N ALA A 158 -18.74 -1.85 -6.30
CA ALA A 158 -20.02 -1.76 -5.64
C ALA A 158 -21.16 -2.04 -6.62
N LYS A 159 -22.18 -2.78 -6.17
CA LYS A 159 -23.40 -3.03 -6.95
C LYS A 159 -24.61 -2.68 -6.13
N ASN A 160 -25.51 -1.90 -6.72
CA ASN A 160 -26.79 -1.55 -6.10
C ASN A 160 -27.58 -2.81 -5.75
N ALA A 161 -28.32 -2.74 -4.64
CA ALA A 161 -29.41 -3.68 -4.40
C ALA A 161 -30.47 -3.54 -5.49
N THR A 162 -31.07 -4.66 -5.88
CA THR A 162 -32.11 -4.70 -6.92
C THR A 162 -33.39 -5.31 -6.40
N VAL A 163 -34.50 -4.86 -6.99
CA VAL A 163 -35.83 -5.41 -6.76
C VAL A 163 -36.44 -5.77 -8.11
N THR A 164 -37.03 -6.95 -8.22
CA THR A 164 -37.73 -7.40 -9.42
C THR A 164 -39.09 -7.97 -9.07
N TYR A 165 -40.08 -7.73 -9.94
CA TYR A 165 -41.41 -8.32 -9.81
C TYR A 165 -41.60 -9.39 -10.89
N GLN A 166 -41.71 -10.65 -10.49
CA GLN A 166 -41.87 -11.79 -11.40
C GLN A 166 -42.92 -12.76 -10.85
N ASN A 167 -43.89 -13.15 -11.69
CA ASN A 167 -44.93 -14.13 -11.35
C ASN A 167 -45.69 -13.86 -10.03
N GLY A 168 -46.02 -12.60 -9.77
CA GLY A 168 -46.75 -12.21 -8.55
C GLY A 168 -45.87 -12.10 -7.29
N LYS A 169 -44.54 -12.25 -7.42
CA LYS A 169 -43.60 -12.17 -6.31
C LYS A 169 -42.58 -11.06 -6.51
N ILE A 170 -42.27 -10.36 -5.43
CA ILE A 170 -41.17 -9.41 -5.36
C ILE A 170 -39.93 -10.16 -4.88
N VAL A 171 -38.85 -10.06 -5.64
CA VAL A 171 -37.57 -10.69 -5.35
C VAL A 171 -36.52 -9.60 -5.21
N PHE A 172 -35.72 -9.71 -4.14
CA PHE A 172 -34.66 -8.77 -3.83
C PHE A 172 -33.29 -9.43 -3.96
N ASP A 173 -32.36 -8.71 -4.56
CA ASP A 173 -30.94 -9.03 -4.49
C ASP A 173 -30.26 -7.95 -3.64
N LYS A 174 -29.49 -8.38 -2.64
CA LYS A 174 -28.75 -7.46 -1.80
C LYS A 174 -27.64 -6.77 -2.57
N GLU A 175 -27.28 -5.59 -2.10
CA GLU A 175 -26.14 -4.85 -2.59
C GLU A 175 -24.83 -5.61 -2.41
N ILE A 176 -23.85 -5.25 -3.25
CA ILE A 176 -22.45 -5.56 -2.99
C ILE A 176 -21.78 -4.26 -2.56
N ILE A 177 -21.26 -4.24 -1.33
CA ILE A 177 -20.41 -3.14 -0.86
C ILE A 177 -19.07 -3.27 -1.57
N GLY A 178 -18.72 -2.27 -2.36
CA GLY A 178 -17.46 -2.24 -3.07
C GLY A 178 -16.28 -2.03 -2.14
N ARG A 179 -15.09 -2.38 -2.63
CA ARG A 179 -13.82 -2.25 -1.94
C ARG A 179 -12.80 -1.63 -2.89
N PHE A 180 -12.02 -0.69 -2.36
CA PHE A 180 -10.95 -0.05 -3.10
C PHE A 180 -9.72 0.14 -2.22
N MET A 181 -8.63 -0.54 -2.58
CA MET A 181 -7.35 -0.41 -1.90
C MET A 181 -6.44 0.60 -2.61
N GLU A 182 -5.98 1.62 -1.90
CA GLU A 182 -4.99 2.57 -2.43
C GLU A 182 -3.59 1.97 -2.28
N VAL A 183 -2.94 1.63 -3.42
CA VAL A 183 -1.60 1.00 -3.42
C VAL A 183 -0.58 1.91 -2.76
N ASP A 184 -0.43 3.13 -3.26
CA ASP A 184 0.58 4.10 -2.81
C ASP A 184 0.50 4.33 -1.29
N LYS A 185 -0.71 4.48 -0.76
CA LYS A 185 -0.93 4.68 0.67
C LYS A 185 -0.43 3.50 1.51
N ASN A 186 -0.77 2.28 1.10
CA ASN A 186 -0.34 1.07 1.80
C ASN A 186 1.18 0.87 1.69
N VAL A 187 1.75 1.17 0.51
CA VAL A 187 3.20 1.10 0.27
C VAL A 187 3.95 2.07 1.17
N ASP A 188 3.51 3.33 1.29
CA ASP A 188 4.16 4.33 2.15
C ASP A 188 4.10 3.94 3.64
N LEU A 189 2.99 3.36 4.08
CA LEU A 189 2.86 2.85 5.45
C LEU A 189 3.79 1.67 5.72
N LEU A 190 3.89 0.75 4.76
CA LEU A 190 4.77 -0.42 4.83
C LEU A 190 6.25 -0.03 4.76
N GLU A 191 6.60 0.94 3.91
CA GLU A 191 7.95 1.50 3.81
C GLU A 191 8.42 2.04 5.16
N ASN A 192 7.61 2.88 5.83
CA ASN A 192 7.93 3.40 7.16
C ASN A 192 8.15 2.29 8.19
N LYS A 193 7.36 1.22 8.11
CA LYS A 193 7.43 0.07 9.01
C LYS A 193 8.71 -0.75 8.77
N LEU A 194 9.04 -1.03 7.51
CA LEU A 194 10.24 -1.74 7.08
C LEU A 194 11.53 -0.98 7.46
N LEU A 195 11.57 0.33 7.24
CA LEU A 195 12.72 1.18 7.63
C LEU A 195 12.96 1.18 9.15
N ARG A 196 11.89 1.03 9.94
CA ARG A 196 11.96 0.87 11.41
C ARG A 196 12.24 -0.57 11.86
N ARG A 197 12.44 -1.49 10.92
CA ARG A 197 12.63 -2.93 11.16
C ARG A 197 11.47 -3.58 11.93
N ASP A 198 10.28 -3.03 11.81
CA ASP A 198 9.08 -3.61 12.42
C ASP A 198 8.50 -4.67 11.47
N LEU A 199 8.60 -5.94 11.87
CA LEU A 199 8.12 -7.08 11.08
C LEU A 199 6.82 -7.67 11.63
N SER A 200 6.15 -6.98 12.56
CA SER A 200 4.83 -7.41 13.03
C SER A 200 3.79 -7.34 11.92
N SER A 201 2.64 -8.01 12.08
CA SER A 201 1.57 -7.99 11.08
C SER A 201 1.12 -6.56 10.73
N PHE A 202 0.68 -6.36 9.49
CA PHE A 202 0.19 -5.09 8.97
C PHE A 202 -1.24 -5.26 8.45
N GLU A 203 -2.15 -4.40 8.90
CA GLU A 203 -3.53 -4.35 8.40
C GLU A 203 -3.58 -3.41 7.19
N LEU A 204 -3.99 -3.92 6.04
CA LEU A 204 -4.10 -3.15 4.81
C LEU A 204 -5.26 -2.16 4.91
N GLU A 205 -5.00 -0.93 4.48
CA GLU A 205 -6.03 0.10 4.39
C GLU A 205 -6.83 -0.03 3.10
N VAL A 206 -8.11 -0.38 3.24
CA VAL A 206 -9.06 -0.55 2.15
C VAL A 206 -10.29 0.32 2.40
N LYS A 207 -10.68 1.12 1.41
CA LYS A 207 -11.88 1.96 1.47
C LYS A 207 -13.10 1.15 1.04
N LYS A 208 -14.17 1.20 1.84
CA LYS A 208 -15.49 0.67 1.47
C LYS A 208 -16.22 1.67 0.58
N ILE A 209 -16.74 1.21 -0.55
CA ILE A 209 -17.53 1.99 -1.49
C ILE A 209 -18.97 1.51 -1.40
N TYR A 210 -19.83 2.32 -0.79
CA TYR A 210 -21.25 2.00 -0.72
C TYR A 210 -21.92 2.31 -2.04
N PRO A 211 -22.69 1.36 -2.61
CA PRO A 211 -23.49 1.64 -3.79
C PRO A 211 -24.61 2.62 -3.43
N ARG A 212 -25.21 3.21 -4.45
CA ARG A 212 -26.24 4.24 -4.30
C ARG A 212 -27.52 3.70 -3.64
N VAL A 213 -27.88 2.46 -3.95
CA VAL A 213 -29.07 1.79 -3.41
C VAL A 213 -28.65 0.60 -2.59
N LEU A 214 -29.05 0.60 -1.31
CA LEU A 214 -28.84 -0.48 -0.37
C LEU A 214 -30.15 -1.26 -0.17
N TYR A 215 -30.06 -2.51 0.29
CA TYR A 215 -31.23 -3.35 0.51
C TYR A 215 -32.22 -2.71 1.48
N LYS A 216 -31.73 -2.04 2.52
CA LYS A 216 -32.57 -1.30 3.48
C LYS A 216 -33.42 -0.20 2.84
N ASP A 217 -32.98 0.34 1.70
CA ASP A 217 -33.68 1.43 1.02
C ASP A 217 -34.87 0.90 0.21
N ILE A 218 -34.83 -0.39 -0.18
CA ILE A 218 -35.84 -1.05 -1.02
C ILE A 218 -36.60 -2.16 -0.31
N SER A 219 -36.18 -2.60 0.88
CA SER A 219 -36.78 -3.72 1.61
C SER A 219 -38.24 -3.49 2.02
N HIS A 220 -38.70 -2.24 1.96
CA HIS A 220 -40.07 -1.84 2.26
C HIS A 220 -41.02 -1.89 1.05
N ILE A 221 -40.55 -2.34 -0.11
CA ILE A 221 -41.39 -2.50 -1.30
C ILE A 221 -42.17 -3.83 -1.17
N GLU A 222 -43.42 -3.73 -0.76
CA GLU A 222 -44.26 -4.91 -0.46
C GLU A 222 -45.20 -5.31 -1.60
N GLU A 223 -45.59 -4.36 -2.43
CA GLU A 223 -46.60 -4.59 -3.47
C GLU A 223 -46.41 -3.73 -4.72
N VAL A 224 -47.14 -4.10 -5.77
CA VAL A 224 -47.24 -3.31 -7.00
C VAL A 224 -48.37 -2.29 -6.84
N ILE A 225 -48.01 -1.01 -6.72
CA ILE A 225 -48.95 0.09 -6.53
C ILE A 225 -49.86 0.29 -7.76
N SER A 226 -49.34 0.09 -8.97
CA SER A 226 -50.08 0.28 -10.22
C SER A 226 -49.46 -0.49 -11.37
N SER A 227 -50.30 -0.94 -12.30
CA SER A 227 -49.87 -1.51 -13.57
C SER A 227 -50.78 -1.06 -14.72
N PHE A 228 -50.20 -0.99 -15.92
CA PHE A 228 -50.92 -0.75 -17.15
C PHE A 228 -50.23 -1.46 -18.31
N SER A 229 -51.02 -2.03 -19.20
CA SER A 229 -50.54 -2.85 -20.31
C SER A 229 -51.18 -2.40 -21.62
N THR A 230 -50.39 -2.46 -22.68
CA THR A 230 -50.84 -2.18 -24.05
C THR A 230 -50.33 -3.27 -24.98
N VAL A 231 -51.09 -3.60 -26.02
CA VAL A 231 -50.70 -4.60 -27.01
C VAL A 231 -49.99 -3.97 -28.20
N PHE A 232 -49.15 -4.74 -28.90
CA PHE A 232 -48.53 -4.34 -30.16
C PHE A 232 -48.40 -5.53 -31.09
N ASN A 233 -48.30 -5.27 -32.39
CA ASN A 233 -48.20 -6.32 -33.40
C ASN A 233 -46.74 -6.79 -33.56
N LEU A 234 -46.48 -8.05 -33.21
CA LEU A 234 -45.17 -8.70 -33.33
C LEU A 234 -44.68 -8.84 -34.77
N SER A 235 -45.58 -8.87 -35.75
CA SER A 235 -45.22 -8.90 -37.18
C SER A 235 -44.52 -7.62 -37.63
N ASN A 236 -44.66 -6.51 -36.89
CA ASN A 236 -43.86 -5.30 -37.13
C ASN A 236 -42.53 -5.41 -36.37
N VAL A 237 -41.56 -6.08 -37.00
CA VAL A 237 -40.28 -6.46 -36.40
C VAL A 237 -39.49 -5.25 -35.89
N ASN A 238 -39.35 -4.20 -36.70
CA ASN A 238 -38.57 -3.01 -36.32
C ASN A 238 -39.24 -2.23 -35.18
N ARG A 239 -40.56 -2.06 -35.23
CA ARG A 239 -41.31 -1.41 -34.14
C ARG A 239 -41.22 -2.20 -32.85
N SER A 240 -41.34 -3.53 -32.92
CA SER A 240 -41.24 -4.43 -31.77
C SER A 240 -39.84 -4.38 -31.14
N HIS A 241 -38.79 -4.32 -31.97
CA HIS A 241 -37.41 -4.11 -31.52
C HIS A 241 -37.26 -2.78 -30.76
N ASN A 242 -37.79 -1.67 -31.30
CA ASN A 242 -37.73 -0.36 -30.64
C ASN A 242 -38.48 -0.34 -29.31
N ILE A 243 -39.64 -0.99 -29.23
CA ILE A 243 -40.42 -1.12 -27.99
C ILE A 243 -39.62 -1.90 -26.94
N LYS A 244 -39.04 -3.06 -27.33
CA LYS A 244 -38.22 -3.87 -26.45
C LYS A 244 -37.02 -3.08 -25.91
N LEU A 245 -36.26 -2.43 -26.79
CA LEU A 245 -35.11 -1.61 -26.42
C LEU A 245 -35.50 -0.46 -25.47
N ALA A 246 -36.64 0.19 -25.71
CA ALA A 246 -37.13 1.25 -24.84
C ALA A 246 -37.51 0.72 -23.45
N CYS A 247 -38.18 -0.44 -23.36
CA CYS A 247 -38.49 -1.10 -22.10
C CYS A 247 -37.21 -1.50 -21.35
N GLU A 248 -36.22 -2.09 -22.02
CA GLU A 248 -34.94 -2.48 -21.41
C GLU A 248 -34.21 -1.29 -20.78
N ARG A 249 -34.28 -0.10 -21.39
CA ARG A 249 -33.65 1.12 -20.85
C ARG A 249 -34.30 1.70 -19.58
N ILE A 250 -35.57 1.38 -19.34
CA ILE A 250 -36.32 1.90 -18.19
C ILE A 250 -36.63 0.83 -17.14
N ASN A 251 -36.44 -0.45 -17.48
CA ASN A 251 -36.76 -1.56 -16.61
C ASN A 251 -35.87 -1.55 -15.35
N ASN A 252 -36.45 -1.93 -14.21
CA ASN A 252 -35.78 -1.98 -12.90
C ASN A 252 -35.09 -0.67 -12.48
N LYS A 253 -35.51 0.50 -12.99
CA LYS A 253 -35.05 1.78 -12.46
C LYS A 253 -35.61 2.00 -11.06
N ILE A 254 -34.71 2.17 -10.10
CA ILE A 254 -35.03 2.52 -8.71
C ILE A 254 -34.88 4.03 -8.56
N LEU A 255 -35.96 4.66 -8.11
CA LEU A 255 -36.00 6.08 -7.75
C LEU A 255 -36.07 6.19 -6.23
N LEU A 256 -35.08 6.86 -5.65
CA LEU A 256 -35.06 7.19 -4.24
C LEU A 256 -35.95 8.43 -3.98
N PRO A 257 -36.38 8.65 -2.74
CA PRO A 257 -37.17 9.82 -2.38
C PRO A 257 -36.52 11.14 -2.86
N GLY A 258 -37.33 11.98 -3.53
CA GLY A 258 -36.90 13.27 -4.07
C GLY A 258 -36.29 13.23 -5.47
N GLU A 259 -36.12 12.04 -6.06
CA GLU A 259 -35.57 11.91 -7.40
C GLU A 259 -36.60 12.03 -8.51
N ILE A 260 -36.13 12.47 -9.67
CA ILE A 260 -36.96 12.68 -10.85
C ILE A 260 -36.59 11.65 -11.91
N PHE A 261 -37.58 10.90 -12.37
CA PHE A 261 -37.46 10.09 -13.56
C PHE A 261 -37.77 10.91 -14.81
N SER A 262 -36.84 10.93 -15.76
CA SER A 262 -37.08 11.45 -17.10
C SER A 262 -37.03 10.30 -18.11
N MET A 263 -38.12 10.16 -18.87
CA MET A 263 -38.20 9.18 -19.95
C MET A 263 -37.19 9.50 -21.05
N ASP A 264 -37.08 10.76 -21.44
CA ASP A 264 -36.13 11.19 -22.49
C ASP A 264 -34.68 10.96 -22.07
N ALA A 265 -34.34 11.33 -20.82
CA ALA A 265 -33.00 11.10 -20.30
C ALA A 265 -32.66 9.60 -20.21
N SER A 266 -33.65 8.77 -19.85
CA SER A 266 -33.46 7.31 -19.75
C SER A 266 -33.33 6.63 -21.11
N LEU A 267 -34.02 7.13 -22.13
CA LEU A 267 -33.98 6.58 -23.47
C LEU A 267 -32.78 7.08 -24.30
N GLY A 268 -32.27 8.27 -24.03
CA GLY A 268 -31.25 8.91 -24.86
C GLY A 268 -31.77 9.35 -26.24
N THR A 269 -30.87 9.77 -27.12
CA THR A 269 -31.23 10.21 -28.48
C THR A 269 -31.72 9.03 -29.33
N ARG A 270 -32.82 9.22 -30.06
CA ARG A 270 -33.43 8.17 -30.89
C ARG A 270 -32.77 8.11 -32.26
N THR A 271 -31.61 7.46 -32.34
CA THR A 271 -30.84 7.30 -33.58
C THR A 271 -30.54 5.83 -33.88
N LYS A 272 -30.09 5.53 -35.11
CA LYS A 272 -29.72 4.17 -35.51
C LYS A 272 -28.49 3.66 -34.77
N GLU A 273 -27.55 4.55 -34.46
CA GLU A 273 -26.34 4.27 -33.67
C GLU A 273 -26.72 3.84 -32.24
N ASN A 274 -27.76 4.44 -31.68
CA ASN A 274 -28.34 4.05 -30.39
C ASN A 274 -29.26 2.82 -30.49
N GLY A 275 -29.20 2.06 -31.59
CA GLY A 275 -29.86 0.78 -31.77
C GLY A 275 -31.34 0.86 -32.19
N TYR A 276 -31.89 2.05 -32.42
CA TYR A 276 -33.25 2.19 -32.92
C TYR A 276 -33.34 1.90 -34.42
N LYS A 277 -34.50 1.41 -34.86
CA LYS A 277 -34.79 1.06 -36.25
C LYS A 277 -35.92 1.93 -36.82
N ASP A 278 -35.97 2.00 -38.14
CA ASP A 278 -37.04 2.66 -38.87
C ASP A 278 -38.36 1.88 -38.70
N ALA A 279 -39.40 2.59 -38.27
CA ALA A 279 -40.73 2.05 -38.07
C ALA A 279 -41.77 3.15 -38.27
N PRO A 280 -43.06 2.83 -38.48
CA PRO A 280 -44.08 3.84 -38.63
C PRO A 280 -44.20 4.75 -37.40
N VAL A 281 -44.11 6.05 -37.62
CA VAL A 281 -44.28 7.16 -36.66
C VAL A 281 -45.42 8.06 -37.13
N ILE A 282 -46.07 8.75 -36.20
CA ILE A 282 -47.11 9.73 -36.53
C ILE A 282 -46.48 11.12 -36.49
N VAL A 283 -46.45 11.80 -37.63
CA VAL A 283 -45.97 13.18 -37.76
C VAL A 283 -47.09 14.03 -38.37
N LYS A 284 -47.55 15.05 -37.64
CA LYS A 284 -48.66 15.93 -38.05
C LYS A 284 -49.91 15.14 -38.52
N GLY A 285 -50.28 14.08 -37.79
CA GLY A 285 -51.45 13.25 -38.08
C GLY A 285 -51.28 12.24 -39.22
N ARG A 286 -50.10 12.14 -39.85
CA ARG A 286 -49.81 11.16 -40.91
C ARG A 286 -48.83 10.09 -40.44
N LEU A 287 -49.07 8.85 -40.85
CA LEU A 287 -48.17 7.74 -40.62
C LEU A 287 -47.05 7.81 -41.66
N ILE A 288 -45.81 8.05 -41.21
CA ILE A 288 -44.61 8.05 -42.04
C ILE A 288 -43.58 7.13 -41.42
N GLU A 289 -42.60 6.66 -42.20
CA GLU A 289 -41.50 5.88 -41.66
C GLU A 289 -40.47 6.79 -40.97
N GLY A 290 -40.01 6.40 -39.77
CA GLY A 290 -39.02 7.17 -39.01
C GLY A 290 -38.35 6.36 -37.91
N VAL A 291 -37.20 6.85 -37.43
CA VAL A 291 -36.40 6.17 -36.41
C VAL A 291 -37.14 6.17 -35.06
N GLY A 292 -37.18 5.01 -34.40
CA GLY A 292 -37.73 4.89 -33.05
C GLY A 292 -39.26 4.79 -32.98
N GLY A 293 -39.94 4.49 -34.11
CA GLY A 293 -41.37 4.17 -34.09
C GLY A 293 -41.70 3.09 -33.07
N GLY A 294 -42.70 3.34 -32.22
CA GLY A 294 -43.10 2.49 -31.09
C GLY A 294 -42.76 3.05 -29.70
N VAL A 295 -41.75 3.93 -29.56
CA VAL A 295 -41.32 4.48 -28.26
C VAL A 295 -42.39 5.31 -27.55
N CYS A 296 -43.20 6.05 -28.31
CA CYS A 296 -44.33 6.84 -27.77
C CYS A 296 -45.36 5.95 -27.06
N GLN A 297 -45.57 4.71 -27.56
CA GLN A 297 -46.44 3.75 -26.89
C GLN A 297 -45.89 3.38 -25.51
N VAL A 298 -44.59 3.04 -25.41
CA VAL A 298 -43.95 2.73 -24.11
C VAL A 298 -44.07 3.89 -23.13
N THR A 299 -43.83 5.11 -23.61
CA THR A 299 -43.96 6.34 -22.80
C THR A 299 -45.38 6.54 -22.30
N THR A 300 -46.38 6.36 -23.17
CA THR A 300 -47.80 6.46 -22.81
C THR A 300 -48.19 5.38 -21.80
N THR A 301 -47.71 4.15 -22.01
CA THR A 301 -47.99 3.02 -21.10
C THR A 301 -47.44 3.27 -19.70
N LEU A 302 -46.20 3.75 -19.61
CA LEU A 302 -45.60 4.15 -18.33
C LEU A 302 -46.35 5.32 -17.70
N TYR A 303 -46.66 6.35 -18.48
CA TYR A 303 -47.37 7.54 -18.00
C TYR A 303 -48.72 7.20 -17.37
N VAL A 304 -49.51 6.34 -18.01
CA VAL A 304 -50.81 5.89 -17.46
C VAL A 304 -50.62 5.09 -16.17
N ALA A 305 -49.60 4.22 -16.08
CA ALA A 305 -49.29 3.50 -14.84
C ALA A 305 -48.93 4.46 -13.70
N VAL A 306 -48.12 5.50 -13.97
CA VAL A 306 -47.72 6.54 -13.01
C VAL A 306 -48.92 7.36 -12.54
N LEU A 307 -49.82 7.79 -13.44
CA LEU A 307 -51.05 8.50 -13.07
C LEU A 307 -51.96 7.66 -12.17
N LYS A 308 -52.11 6.36 -12.49
CA LYS A 308 -52.89 5.43 -11.67
C LYS A 308 -52.28 5.20 -10.29
N ALA A 309 -50.95 5.26 -10.19
CA ALA A 309 -50.23 5.22 -8.91
C ALA A 309 -50.36 6.53 -8.10
N LYS A 310 -50.98 7.58 -8.68
CA LYS A 310 -51.11 8.92 -8.09
C LYS A 310 -49.76 9.55 -7.74
N LEU A 311 -48.72 9.23 -8.51
CA LEU A 311 -47.42 9.87 -8.39
C LEU A 311 -47.42 11.22 -9.10
N ASP A 312 -46.60 12.16 -8.61
CA ASP A 312 -46.47 13.48 -9.18
C ASP A 312 -45.85 13.42 -10.58
N VAL A 313 -46.50 14.08 -11.54
CA VAL A 313 -45.97 14.29 -12.88
C VAL A 313 -45.52 15.74 -13.00
N LEU A 314 -44.21 15.94 -13.06
CA LEU A 314 -43.63 17.25 -13.26
C LEU A 314 -43.79 17.68 -14.73
N ARG A 315 -44.24 18.91 -14.94
CA ARG A 315 -44.23 19.53 -16.27
C ARG A 315 -42.84 20.15 -16.47
N GLY A 316 -42.11 19.63 -17.46
CA GLY A 316 -40.85 20.21 -17.94
C GLY A 316 -41.09 21.31 -18.97
#